data_AF-A0A941EVK0-F1
#
_entry.id   AF-A0A941EVK0-F1
#
_cell.length_a   1.000
_cell.length_b   1.000
_cell.length_c   1.000
_cell.angle_alpha   90.00
_cell.angle_beta   90.00
_cell.angle_gamma   90.00
#
_symmetry.space_group_name_H-M   'P 1'
#
loop_
_entity.id
_entity.type
_entity.pdbx_description
1 polymer ?
#
loop_
_entity_poly.entity_id
_entity_poly.type
_entity_poly.pdbx_seq_one_letter_code
_entity_poly.pdbx_strand_id
1 'polypeptide(L)'
;MTKAELAAALAAAGVRPAAYSLDGGLPSERLCLEERPDSWAVYYSERGERTGETLYPTEAEACDAFYAQIMRSPSTNPEIPPDPVYDWMRDPRNQIPGGAARRPGTAPDGGGDQEAG
;
A
#
# COMPACT_ATOMS: atom_id res chain seq x y z
N MET A 1 -10.39 14.46 -8.98
CA MET A 1 -10.38 13.89 -7.61
C MET A 1 -9.20 14.50 -6.84
N THR A 2 -9.32 14.73 -5.54
CA THR A 2 -8.21 15.19 -4.69
C THR A 2 -7.34 14.01 -4.21
N LYS A 3 -6.15 14.27 -3.67
CA LYS A 3 -5.27 13.27 -3.05
C LYS A 3 -5.97 12.49 -1.93
N ALA A 4 -6.87 13.16 -1.18
CA ALA A 4 -7.67 12.50 -0.15
C ALA A 4 -8.73 11.54 -0.74
N GLU A 5 -9.41 11.96 -1.80
CA GLU A 5 -10.36 11.11 -2.52
C GLU A 5 -9.67 9.93 -3.20
N LEU A 6 -8.48 10.15 -3.77
CA LEU A 6 -7.65 9.11 -4.35
C LEU A 6 -7.28 8.05 -3.30
N ALA A 7 -6.82 8.48 -2.12
CA ALA A 7 -6.49 7.56 -1.04
C ALA A 7 -7.71 6.71 -0.61
N ALA A 8 -8.89 7.31 -0.54
CA ALA A 8 -10.13 6.60 -0.25
C ALA A 8 -10.51 5.62 -1.37
N ALA A 9 -10.37 6.00 -2.64
CA ALA A 9 -10.65 5.13 -3.78
C ALA A 9 -9.69 3.93 -3.85
N LEU A 10 -8.40 4.13 -3.59
CA LEU A 10 -7.39 3.07 -3.53
C LEU A 10 -7.67 2.09 -2.38
N ALA A 11 -8.05 2.60 -1.21
CA ALA A 11 -8.45 1.77 -0.08
C ALA A 11 -9.71 0.96 -0.40
N ALA A 12 -10.72 1.58 -1.01
CA ALA A 12 -11.96 0.93 -1.41
C ALA A 12 -11.73 -0.14 -2.49
N ALA A 13 -10.76 0.07 -3.38
CA ALA A 13 -10.34 -0.90 -4.38
C ALA A 13 -9.40 -1.99 -3.83
N GLY A 14 -9.03 -1.93 -2.54
CA GLY A 14 -8.15 -2.92 -1.91
C GLY A 14 -6.69 -2.86 -2.38
N VAL A 15 -6.25 -1.71 -2.91
CA VAL A 15 -4.87 -1.53 -3.37
C VAL A 15 -3.94 -1.50 -2.18
N ARG A 16 -2.88 -2.31 -2.24
CA ARG A 16 -1.87 -2.37 -1.18
C ARG A 16 -1.12 -1.03 -1.09
N PRO A 17 -0.96 -0.42 0.10
CA PRO A 17 -0.19 0.82 0.27
C PRO A 17 1.29 0.66 -0.09
N ALA A 18 1.79 -0.58 -0.20
CA ALA A 18 3.13 -0.87 -0.70
C ALA A 18 3.24 -0.79 -2.23
N ALA A 19 2.14 -0.69 -2.97
CA ALA A 19 2.15 -0.56 -4.44
C ALA A 19 2.23 0.90 -4.91
N TYR A 20 2.01 1.86 -4.01
CA TYR A 20 1.99 3.27 -4.33
C TYR A 20 2.67 4.16 -3.29
N SER A 21 2.99 5.40 -3.67
CA SER A 21 3.46 6.46 -2.77
C SER A 21 2.78 7.78 -3.13
N LEU A 22 2.17 8.46 -2.15
CA LEU A 22 1.55 9.79 -2.33
C LEU A 22 2.42 10.94 -1.80
N ASP A 23 3.59 10.62 -1.26
CA ASP A 23 4.59 11.55 -0.73
C ASP A 23 5.82 11.63 -1.65
N GLY A 24 5.73 11.07 -2.86
CA GLY A 24 6.85 10.94 -3.80
C GLY A 24 7.91 9.94 -3.33
N GLY A 25 9.15 10.15 -3.80
CA GLY A 25 10.34 9.40 -3.42
C GLY A 25 10.90 8.49 -4.53
N LEU A 26 11.78 7.56 -4.14
CA LEU A 26 12.30 6.51 -5.02
C LEU A 26 12.10 5.11 -4.42
N PRO A 27 10.87 4.74 -4.00
CA PRO A 27 10.62 3.39 -3.55
C PRO A 27 10.64 2.40 -4.73
N SER A 28 11.25 1.23 -4.53
CA SER A 28 11.32 0.18 -5.54
C SER A 28 9.93 -0.35 -5.88
N GLU A 29 9.63 -0.44 -7.18
CA GLU A 29 8.44 -1.08 -7.76
C GLU A 29 7.12 -0.43 -7.31
N ARG A 30 7.07 0.91 -7.27
CA ARG A 30 5.86 1.66 -6.88
C ARG A 30 5.53 2.80 -7.81
N LEU A 31 4.23 3.03 -7.97
CA LEU A 31 3.72 4.24 -8.61
C LEU A 31 3.73 5.39 -7.60
N CYS A 32 4.38 6.50 -7.95
CA CYS A 32 4.58 7.64 -7.07
C CYS A 32 3.87 8.87 -7.61
N LEU A 33 3.18 9.58 -6.72
CA LEU A 33 2.63 10.91 -6.92
C LEU A 33 3.47 11.88 -6.10
N GLU A 34 4.04 12.87 -6.77
CA GLU A 34 4.89 13.91 -6.17
C GLU A 34 4.26 15.28 -6.44
N GLU A 35 3.96 16.00 -5.35
CA GLU A 35 3.53 17.39 -5.42
C GLU A 35 4.75 18.28 -5.69
N ARG A 36 4.68 19.10 -6.74
CA ARG A 36 5.68 20.12 -7.08
C ARG A 36 5.04 21.51 -6.90
N PRO A 37 5.85 22.57 -6.71
CA PRO A 37 5.34 23.92 -6.42
C PRO A 37 4.28 24.44 -7.40
N ASP A 38 4.35 24.06 -8.68
CA ASP A 38 3.43 24.52 -9.74
C ASP A 38 2.77 23.36 -10.52
N SER A 39 3.03 22.11 -10.13
CA SER A 39 2.57 20.94 -10.91
C SER A 39 2.57 19.67 -10.07
N TRP A 40 2.06 18.60 -10.64
CA TRP A 40 2.05 17.28 -10.04
C TRP A 40 2.76 16.30 -10.96
N ALA A 41 3.69 15.53 -10.41
CA ALA A 41 4.42 14.52 -11.17
C ALA A 41 3.91 13.13 -10.79
N VAL A 42 3.50 12.37 -11.80
CA VAL A 42 3.21 10.93 -11.67
C VAL A 42 4.32 10.17 -12.37
N TYR A 43 4.98 9.28 -11.64
CA TYR A 43 6.04 8.45 -12.20
C TYR A 43 6.05 7.07 -11.56
N TYR A 44 6.54 6.08 -12.29
CA TYR A 44 6.82 4.77 -11.73
C TYR A 44 8.30 4.71 -11.31
N SER A 45 8.58 4.25 -10.10
CA SER A 45 9.95 4.05 -9.64
C SER A 45 10.28 2.56 -9.62
N GLU A 46 11.32 2.18 -10.37
CA GLU A 46 11.82 0.82 -10.44
C GLU A 46 13.34 0.83 -10.29
N ARG A 47 13.88 0.04 -9.35
CA ARG A 47 15.33 -0.09 -9.12
C ARG A 47 16.07 1.24 -8.90
N GLY A 48 15.38 2.25 -8.37
CA GLY A 48 15.93 3.59 -8.13
C GLY A 48 15.87 4.52 -9.35
N GLU A 49 15.31 4.07 -10.47
CA GLU A 49 15.08 4.86 -11.67
C GLU A 49 13.61 5.29 -11.73
N ARG A 50 13.35 6.46 -12.32
CA ARG A 50 12.01 6.96 -12.59
C ARG A 50 11.68 6.72 -14.07
N THR A 51 10.57 6.06 -14.34
CA THR A 51 10.09 5.78 -15.69
C THR A 51 8.66 6.28 -15.87
N GLY A 52 8.32 6.67 -17.10
CA GLY A 52 6.98 7.15 -17.42
C GLY A 52 6.55 8.40 -16.66
N GLU A 53 7.49 9.28 -16.30
CA GLU A 53 7.17 10.54 -15.63
C GLU A 53 6.26 11.39 -16.51
N THR A 54 5.12 11.77 -15.96
CA THR A 54 4.15 12.67 -16.59
C THR A 54 3.82 13.79 -15.63
N LEU A 55 3.82 15.02 -16.15
CA LEU A 55 3.52 16.23 -15.38
C LEU A 55 2.11 16.70 -15.68
N TYR A 56 1.40 17.04 -14.62
CA TYR A 56 0.03 17.53 -14.67
C TYR A 56 -0.04 18.91 -14.02
N PRO A 57 -0.81 19.85 -14.59
CA PRO A 57 -0.94 21.20 -14.06
C PRO A 57 -1.85 21.24 -12.82
N THR A 58 -2.72 20.24 -12.65
CA THR A 58 -3.67 20.19 -11.54
C THR A 58 -3.57 18.88 -10.76
N GLU A 59 -3.84 18.95 -9.45
CA GLU A 59 -3.95 17.79 -8.57
C GLU A 59 -5.01 16.80 -9.10
N ALA A 60 -6.12 17.34 -9.61
CA ALA A 60 -7.24 16.55 -10.07
C ALA A 60 -6.89 15.66 -11.25
N GLU A 61 -6.18 16.19 -12.24
CA GLU A 61 -5.71 15.44 -13.40
C GLU A 61 -4.64 14.41 -13.00
N ALA A 62 -3.73 14.79 -12.12
CA ALA A 62 -2.67 13.90 -11.65
C ALA A 62 -3.25 12.68 -10.91
N CYS A 63 -4.20 12.92 -10.00
CA CYS A 63 -4.84 11.84 -9.24
C CYS A 63 -5.68 10.93 -10.13
N ASP A 64 -6.36 11.47 -11.14
CA ASP A 64 -7.16 10.68 -12.08
C ASP A 64 -6.28 9.77 -12.94
N ALA A 65 -5.21 10.33 -13.52
CA ALA A 65 -4.22 9.57 -14.27
C ALA A 65 -3.54 8.50 -13.40
N PHE A 66 -3.20 8.85 -12.17
CA PHE A 66 -2.62 7.93 -11.19
C PHE A 66 -3.53 6.72 -10.94
N TYR A 67 -4.82 6.99 -10.64
CA TYR A 67 -5.81 5.96 -10.37
C TYR A 67 -6.01 5.05 -11.59
N ALA A 68 -6.10 5.61 -12.79
CA ALA A 68 -6.22 4.84 -14.02
C ALA A 68 -4.99 3.94 -14.25
N GLN A 69 -3.79 4.44 -13.98
CA GLN A 69 -2.54 3.71 -14.20
C GLN A 69 -2.37 2.54 -13.22
N ILE A 70 -2.71 2.74 -11.94
CA ILE A 70 -2.59 1.69 -10.93
C ILE A 70 -3.66 0.60 -11.09
N MET A 71 -4.88 0.97 -11.50
CA MET A 71 -5.96 0.01 -11.80
C MET A 71 -5.70 -0.80 -13.08
N ARG A 72 -4.98 -0.22 -14.05
CA ARG A 72 -4.63 -0.90 -15.30
C ARG A 72 -3.49 -1.91 -15.12
N SER A 73 -2.72 -1.81 -14.03
CA SER A 73 -1.59 -2.69 -13.75
C SER A 73 -2.08 -3.95 -13.01
N PRO A 74 -2.09 -5.15 -13.62
CA PRO A 74 -2.62 -6.36 -12.97
C PRO A 74 -1.79 -6.81 -11.75
N SER A 75 -0.52 -6.41 -11.67
CA SER A 75 0.40 -6.79 -10.60
C SER A 75 0.10 -6.17 -9.23
N THR A 76 -0.74 -5.12 -9.18
CA THR A 76 -1.15 -4.44 -7.95
C THR A 76 -2.41 -5.04 -7.34
N ASN A 77 -3.11 -5.90 -8.09
CA ASN A 77 -4.25 -6.65 -7.61
C ASN A 77 -3.79 -7.64 -6.52
N PRO A 78 -4.40 -7.65 -5.33
CA PRO A 78 -4.15 -8.68 -4.34
C PRO A 78 -4.70 -10.02 -4.84
N GLU A 79 -3.91 -10.79 -5.59
CA GLU A 79 -4.11 -12.25 -5.63
C GLU A 79 -3.94 -12.88 -4.23
N ILE A 80 -3.41 -12.11 -3.27
CA ILE A 80 -3.36 -12.46 -1.85
C ILE A 80 -4.26 -11.47 -1.08
N PRO A 81 -5.35 -11.90 -0.44
CA PRO A 81 -6.21 -11.02 0.35
C PRO A 81 -5.37 -10.22 1.35
N PRO A 82 -5.78 -8.99 1.73
CA PRO A 82 -5.05 -8.23 2.75
C PRO A 82 -4.83 -9.16 3.93
N ASP A 83 -3.56 -9.32 4.32
CA ASP A 83 -3.20 -10.20 5.43
C ASP A 83 -4.13 -9.86 6.62
N PRO A 84 -4.83 -10.83 7.21
CA PRO A 84 -5.79 -10.56 8.29
C PRO A 84 -5.13 -9.83 9.48
N VAL A 85 -3.80 -9.85 9.59
CA VAL A 85 -3.04 -9.02 10.55
C VAL A 85 -3.17 -7.54 10.23
N TYR A 86 -3.18 -7.11 8.97
CA TYR A 86 -3.18 -5.69 8.59
C TYR A 86 -4.53 -5.00 8.85
N ASP A 87 -5.63 -5.72 8.59
CA ASP A 87 -6.99 -5.25 8.92
C ASP A 87 -7.24 -5.30 10.45
N TRP A 88 -6.82 -6.40 11.10
CA TRP A 88 -6.88 -6.53 12.56
C TRP A 88 -6.11 -5.43 13.30
N MET A 89 -4.96 -4.99 12.78
CA MET A 89 -4.09 -4.00 13.41
C MET A 89 -4.58 -2.55 13.23
N ARG A 90 -5.41 -2.29 12.20
CA ARG A 90 -6.05 -0.98 11.97
C ARG A 90 -7.41 -0.84 12.64
N ASP A 91 -8.05 -1.93 13.07
CA ASP A 91 -9.28 -1.87 13.83
C ASP A 91 -9.04 -1.14 15.18
N PRO A 92 -9.71 0.00 15.44
CA PRO A 92 -9.53 0.75 16.68
C PRO A 92 -9.93 -0.04 17.93
N ARG A 93 -10.73 -1.11 17.80
CA ARG A 93 -11.07 -2.03 18.89
C ARG A 93 -9.92 -2.93 19.30
N ASN A 94 -8.90 -3.07 18.46
CA ASN A 94 -7.74 -3.94 18.67
C ASN A 94 -6.48 -3.17 19.10
N GLN A 95 -6.57 -1.84 19.24
CA GLN A 95 -5.46 -1.02 19.70
C GLN A 95 -5.48 -0.95 21.23
N ILE A 96 -4.55 -1.64 21.90
CA ILE A 96 -4.38 -1.53 23.36
C ILE A 96 -3.42 -0.37 23.68
N PRO A 97 -3.80 0.60 24.53
CA PRO A 97 -2.89 1.66 24.93
C PRO A 97 -1.76 1.09 25.81
N GLY A 98 -0.51 1.22 25.35
CA GLY A 98 0.70 1.01 26.17
C GLY A 98 1.27 -0.41 26.24
N GLY A 99 0.88 -1.36 25.38
CA GLY A 99 1.38 -2.74 25.45
C GLY A 99 1.65 -3.38 24.08
N ALA A 100 2.74 -4.15 23.99
CA ALA A 100 3.10 -4.92 22.80
C ALA A 100 2.02 -5.98 22.49
N ALA A 101 1.35 -5.84 21.34
CA ALA A 101 0.33 -6.76 20.87
C ALA A 101 0.91 -8.18 20.69
N ARG A 102 0.33 -9.17 21.39
CA ARG A 102 0.56 -10.59 21.09
C ARG A 102 -0.55 -11.09 20.17
N ARG A 103 -0.14 -11.77 19.09
CA ARG A 103 -1.02 -12.37 18.09
C ARG A 103 -1.98 -13.39 18.73
N PRO A 104 -3.27 -13.42 18.39
CA PRO A 104 -4.07 -14.63 18.55
C PRO A 104 -3.76 -15.59 17.39
N GLY A 105 -3.31 -16.81 17.69
CA GLY A 105 -3.23 -17.90 16.71
C GLY A 105 -1.84 -18.45 16.35
N THR A 106 -0.75 -18.05 17.03
CA THR A 106 0.49 -18.84 16.95
C THR A 106 0.31 -20.05 17.86
N ALA A 107 -0.18 -21.16 17.31
CA ALA A 107 -0.03 -22.46 17.95
C ALA A 107 1.46 -22.67 18.23
N PRO A 108 1.87 -23.10 19.43
CA PRO A 108 3.23 -23.54 19.64
C PRO A 108 3.45 -24.76 18.74
N ASP A 109 4.43 -24.66 17.84
CA ASP A 109 4.99 -25.80 17.13
C ASP A 109 5.37 -26.85 18.18
N GLY A 110 4.59 -27.94 18.20
CA GLY A 110 4.68 -28.99 19.20
C GLY A 110 5.96 -29.80 19.00
N GLY A 111 7.08 -29.28 19.48
CA GLY A 111 8.27 -30.06 19.76
C GLY A 111 8.11 -30.76 21.12
N GLY A 112 7.89 -32.07 21.11
CA GLY A 112 7.92 -32.87 22.33
C GLY A 112 7.25 -34.24 22.18
N ASP A 113 8.06 -35.27 22.34
CA ASP A 113 7.70 -36.66 22.66
C ASP A 113 7.16 -37.58 21.56
N GLN A 114 8.07 -38.33 20.97
CA GLN A 114 7.85 -39.75 20.70
C GLN A 114 8.77 -40.57 21.61
N GLU A 115 8.29 -40.88 22.82
CA GLU A 115 8.63 -42.12 23.52
C GLU A 115 7.78 -43.26 22.93
N ALA A 116 8.45 -44.28 22.39
CA ALA A 116 7.99 -45.66 22.22
C ALA A 116 9.15 -46.41 21.55
N GLY A 117 9.68 -47.53 22.05
CA GLY A 117 9.41 -48.43 23.15
C GLY A 117 10.40 -49.59 23.02
#